data_AF-W4V0Y9-F1
#
_entry.id   AF-W4V0Y9-F1
#
_cell.length_a   1.000
_cell.length_b   1.000
_cell.length_c   1.000
_cell.angle_alpha   90.00
_cell.angle_beta   90.00
_cell.angle_gamma   90.00
#
_symmetry.space_group_name_H-M   'P 1'
#
loop_
_entity.id
_entity.type
_entity.pdbx_description
1 polymer ?
#
loop_
_entity_poly.entity_id
_entity_poly.type
_entity_poly.pdbx_seq_one_letter_code
_entity_poly.pdbx_strand_id
1 'polypeptide(L)'
;MIIFRFEYALLISVLIAVTALVPYFGAYIGGFAAFMLLLMISPTKAIWFLVYLIVLQQLENNLIYPRVVGSSLGLPGIWVVLAAIVGAGVGGPIGVLLGVPVATILFTLVKNDVIRREEKQKIK
;
A
#
# COMPACT_ATOMS: atom_id res chain seq x y z
N MET A 1 12.33 2.33 -14.05
CA MET A 1 12.57 3.73 -14.44
C MET A 1 13.87 3.95 -15.20
N ILE A 2 15.02 3.45 -14.72
CA ILE A 2 16.32 3.62 -15.39
C ILE A 2 16.36 2.93 -16.76
N ILE A 3 15.78 1.73 -16.87
CA ILE A 3 15.68 0.98 -18.14
C ILE A 3 14.87 1.74 -19.20
N PHE A 4 13.82 2.46 -18.78
CA PHE A 4 12.95 3.26 -19.66
C PHE A 4 13.48 4.69 -19.91
N ARG A 5 14.63 5.06 -19.33
CA ARG A 5 15.28 6.38 -19.47
C ARG A 5 14.34 7.57 -19.23
N PHE A 6 13.46 7.47 -18.23
CA PHE A 6 12.66 8.62 -17.78
C PHE A 6 13.57 9.68 -17.14
N GLU A 7 13.33 10.95 -17.45
CA GLU A 7 13.96 12.07 -16.74
C GLU A 7 13.62 11.97 -15.25
N TYR A 8 14.58 12.35 -14.41
CA TYR A 8 14.42 12.33 -12.96
C TYR A 8 13.99 10.96 -12.39
N ALA A 9 14.36 9.86 -13.05
CA ALA A 9 14.04 8.50 -12.63
C ALA A 9 14.31 8.24 -11.14
N LEU A 10 15.43 8.74 -10.62
CA LEU A 10 15.81 8.57 -9.22
C LEU A 10 14.88 9.35 -8.29
N LEU A 11 14.65 10.64 -8.57
CA LEU A 11 13.72 11.49 -7.81
C LEU A 11 12.32 10.89 -7.78
N ILE A 12 11.80 10.49 -8.94
CA ILE A 12 10.47 9.89 -9.06
C ILE A 12 10.39 8.58 -8.26
N SER A 13 11.41 7.73 -8.35
CA SER A 13 11.41 6.45 -7.63
C SER A 13 11.46 6.62 -6.12
N VAL A 14 12.25 7.58 -5.62
CA VAL A 14 12.32 7.90 -4.19
C VAL A 14 11.00 8.52 -3.72
N LEU A 15 10.42 9.43 -4.51
CA LEU A 15 9.12 10.03 -4.20
C LEU A 15 8.05 8.96 -4.05
N ILE A 16 7.92 8.06 -5.03
CA ILE A 16 6.95 6.95 -4.99
C ILE A 16 7.24 6.02 -3.82
N ALA A 17 8.51 5.69 -3.54
CA ALA A 17 8.87 4.82 -2.42
C ALA A 17 8.49 5.42 -1.06
N VAL A 18 8.71 6.73 -0.87
CA VAL A 18 8.33 7.43 0.37
C VAL A 18 6.82 7.55 0.49
N THR A 19 6.12 7.91 -0.59
CA THR A 19 4.66 8.03 -0.52
C THR A 19 4.00 6.67 -0.32
N ALA A 20 4.55 5.59 -0.91
CA ALA A 20 4.09 4.21 -0.77
C ALA A 20 4.13 3.67 0.68
N LEU A 21 4.75 4.38 1.63
CA LEU A 21 4.59 4.11 3.06
C LEU A 21 3.13 4.25 3.52
N VAL A 22 2.33 5.04 2.80
CA VAL A 22 0.88 5.11 2.99
C VAL A 22 0.22 3.98 2.21
N PRO A 23 -0.42 3.01 2.88
CA PRO A 23 -1.06 1.87 2.23
C PRO A 23 -2.14 2.32 1.25
N TYR A 24 -2.30 1.60 0.14
CA TYR A 24 -3.29 1.80 -0.93
C TYR A 24 -3.22 3.11 -1.70
N PHE A 25 -2.83 4.24 -1.09
CA PHE A 25 -2.87 5.56 -1.71
C PHE A 25 -1.48 6.07 -2.10
N GLY A 26 -0.45 5.60 -1.40
CA GLY A 26 0.90 6.12 -1.52
C GLY A 26 1.50 6.05 -2.92
N ALA A 27 1.41 4.89 -3.56
CA ALA A 27 1.93 4.71 -4.91
C ALA A 27 1.17 5.56 -5.95
N TYR A 28 -0.14 5.76 -5.78
CA TYR A 28 -0.94 6.61 -6.66
C TYR A 28 -0.63 8.10 -6.48
N ILE A 29 -0.44 8.57 -5.24
CA ILE A 29 -0.07 9.97 -4.96
C ILE A 29 1.30 10.28 -5.55
N GLY A 30 2.30 9.45 -5.27
CA GLY A 30 3.65 9.62 -5.82
C GLY A 30 3.67 9.47 -7.34
N GLY A 31 2.92 8.51 -7.88
CA GLY A 31 2.77 8.30 -9.32
C GLY A 31 2.09 9.47 -10.01
N PHE A 32 1.05 10.05 -9.42
CA PHE A 32 0.37 11.23 -9.98
C PHE A 32 1.30 12.45 -10.01
N ALA A 33 2.03 12.72 -8.92
CA ALA A 33 3.00 13.80 -8.88
C ALA A 33 4.12 13.61 -9.93
N ALA A 34 4.61 12.38 -10.08
CA ALA A 34 5.59 12.03 -11.10
C ALA A 34 5.06 12.18 -12.53
N PHE A 35 3.80 11.81 -12.76
CA PHE A 35 3.14 11.98 -14.05
C PHE A 35 3.03 13.47 -14.42
N MET A 36 2.60 14.32 -13.48
CA MET A 36 2.56 15.78 -13.68
C MET A 36 3.94 16.35 -14.01
N LEU A 37 4.97 15.91 -13.29
CA LEU A 37 6.35 16.34 -13.53
C LEU A 37 6.82 15.95 -14.95
N LEU A 38 6.58 14.71 -15.36
CA LEU A 38 6.96 14.24 -16.70
C LEU A 38 6.12 14.89 -17.79
N LEU A 39 4.87 15.23 -17.52
CA LEU A 39 3.98 15.91 -18.47
C LEU A 39 4.53 17.29 -18.85
N MET A 40 5.11 18.01 -17.88
CA MET A 40 5.74 19.31 -18.12
C MET A 40 7.04 19.21 -18.93
N ILE A 41 7.75 18.09 -18.86
CA ILE A 41 9.02 17.87 -19.57
C ILE A 41 8.75 17.38 -21.00
N SER A 42 7.95 16.32 -21.12
CA SER A 42 7.67 15.66 -22.38
C SER A 42 6.35 14.87 -22.28
N PRO A 43 5.29 15.31 -22.97
CA PRO A 43 3.99 14.63 -22.91
C PRO A 43 4.05 13.16 -23.35
N THR A 44 4.93 12.82 -24.31
CA THR A 44 5.10 11.44 -24.77
C THR A 44 5.67 10.55 -23.66
N LYS A 45 6.63 11.05 -22.87
CA LYS A 45 7.20 10.32 -21.74
C LYS A 45 6.22 10.19 -20.58
N ALA A 46 5.39 11.19 -20.35
CA ALA A 46 4.32 11.11 -19.35
C ALA A 46 3.33 9.99 -19.67
N ILE A 47 2.93 9.84 -20.93
CA ILE A 47 2.05 8.75 -21.38
C ILE A 47 2.72 7.39 -21.15
N TRP A 48 3.97 7.24 -21.57
CA TRP A 48 4.74 6.00 -21.34
C TRP A 48 4.89 5.68 -19.85
N PHE A 49 5.12 6.70 -19.03
CA PHE A 49 5.18 6.56 -17.59
C PHE A 49 3.84 6.12 -16.99
N LEU A 50 2.73 6.66 -17.48
CA LEU A 50 1.39 6.26 -17.03
C LEU A 50 1.11 4.79 -17.36
N VAL A 51 1.43 4.34 -18.57
CA VAL A 51 1.33 2.92 -18.96
C VAL A 51 2.20 2.05 -18.06
N TYR A 52 3.45 2.46 -17.83
CA TYR A 52 4.37 1.78 -16.91
C TYR A 52 3.80 1.71 -15.49
N LEU A 53 3.26 2.81 -14.97
CA LEU A 53 2.71 2.90 -13.62
C LEU A 53 1.51 1.95 -13.47
N ILE A 54 0.61 1.90 -14.45
CA ILE A 54 -0.52 0.97 -14.46
C ILE A 54 -0.03 -0.47 -14.43
N VAL A 55 0.90 -0.84 -15.31
CA VAL A 55 1.46 -2.21 -15.33
C VAL A 55 2.14 -2.55 -14.00
N LEU A 56 2.91 -1.61 -13.45
CA LEU A 56 3.57 -1.79 -12.16
C LEU A 56 2.57 -2.02 -11.04
N GLN A 57 1.50 -1.22 -10.98
CA GLN A 57 0.44 -1.38 -9.97
C GLN A 57 -0.31 -2.70 -10.11
N GLN A 58 -0.56 -3.17 -11.34
CA GLN A 58 -1.17 -4.49 -11.55
C GLN A 58 -0.26 -5.62 -11.07
N LEU A 59 1.05 -5.54 -11.35
CA LEU A 59 2.02 -6.53 -10.87
C LEU A 59 2.12 -6.49 -9.34
N GLU A 60 2.15 -5.30 -8.75
CA GLU A 60 2.20 -5.12 -7.32
C GLU A 60 0.97 -5.72 -6.64
N ASN A 61 -0.22 -5.31 -7.04
CA ASN A 61 -1.48 -5.69 -6.38
C ASN A 61 -1.86 -7.17 -6.61
N ASN A 62 -1.61 -7.73 -7.80
CA ASN A 62 -2.06 -9.07 -8.15
C ASN A 62 -0.99 -10.16 -7.98
N LEU A 63 0.30 -9.80 -7.99
CA LEU A 63 1.38 -10.78 -8.00
C LEU A 63 2.30 -10.65 -6.79
N ILE A 64 2.80 -9.43 -6.52
CA ILE A 64 3.78 -9.20 -5.45
C ILE A 64 3.08 -9.23 -4.09
N TYR A 65 2.01 -8.45 -3.92
CA TYR A 65 1.30 -8.32 -2.66
C TYR A 65 0.80 -9.68 -2.12
N PRO A 66 0.13 -10.55 -2.90
CA PRO A 66 -0.30 -11.86 -2.41
C PRO A 66 0.86 -12.82 -2.11
N ARG A 67 2.03 -12.65 -2.71
CA ARG A 67 3.19 -13.53 -2.45
C ARG A 67 4.05 -13.07 -1.28
N VAL A 68 4.18 -11.76 -1.10
CA VAL A 68 5.02 -11.15 -0.06
C VAL A 68 4.25 -10.95 1.23
N VAL A 69 3.01 -10.46 1.14
CA VAL A 69 2.17 -10.09 2.29
C VAL A 69 1.11 -11.16 2.57
N GLY A 70 0.70 -11.90 1.53
CA GLY A 70 -0.18 -13.07 1.68
C GLY A 70 -1.59 -12.76 2.19
N SER A 71 -2.36 -13.82 2.45
CA SER A 71 -3.61 -13.78 3.24
C SER A 71 -3.36 -13.47 4.73
N SER A 72 -2.11 -13.27 5.12
CA SER A 72 -1.60 -13.27 6.49
C SER A 72 -2.14 -12.13 7.35
N LEU A 73 -2.63 -11.04 6.74
CA LEU A 73 -3.23 -9.97 7.52
C LEU A 73 -4.66 -10.31 7.96
N GLY A 74 -5.41 -11.09 7.16
CA GLY A 74 -6.82 -11.43 7.41
C GLY A 74 -7.77 -10.23 7.64
N LEU A 75 -7.22 -9.01 7.58
CA LEU A 75 -7.84 -7.76 7.96
C LEU A 75 -8.47 -7.15 6.71
N PRO A 76 -9.79 -6.88 6.72
CA PRO A 76 -10.44 -6.24 5.58
C PRO A 76 -9.76 -4.90 5.25
N GLY A 77 -9.60 -4.58 3.96
CA GLY A 77 -8.85 -3.40 3.51
C GLY A 77 -9.33 -2.07 4.11
N ILE A 78 -10.62 -1.96 4.43
CA ILE A 78 -11.17 -0.80 5.14
C ILE A 78 -10.52 -0.55 6.51
N TRP A 79 -10.21 -1.62 7.25
CA TRP A 79 -9.56 -1.53 8.55
C TRP A 79 -8.09 -1.16 8.42
N VAL A 80 -7.44 -1.56 7.33
CA VAL A 80 -6.06 -1.13 7.02
C VAL A 80 -6.01 0.38 6.79
N VAL A 81 -6.96 0.92 6.02
CA VAL A 81 -7.07 2.37 5.79
C VAL A 81 -7.38 3.12 7.09
N LEU A 82 -8.34 2.63 7.89
CA LEU A 82 -8.64 3.21 9.21
C LEU A 82 -7.43 3.19 10.14
N ALA A 83 -6.72 2.06 10.22
CA ALA A 83 -5.52 1.94 11.04
C ALA A 83 -4.40 2.89 10.58
N ALA A 84 -4.25 3.09 9.27
CA ALA A 84 -3.33 4.06 8.72
C ALA A 84 -3.72 5.51 9.10
N ILE A 85 -5.00 5.88 9.00
CA ILE A 85 -5.49 7.22 9.38
C ILE A 85 -5.29 7.48 10.88
N VAL A 86 -5.69 6.54 11.72
CA VAL A 86 -5.53 6.65 13.17
C VAL A 86 -4.04 6.69 13.54
N GLY A 87 -3.24 5.81 12.93
CA GLY A 87 -1.79 5.79 13.08
C GLY A 87 -1.15 7.13 12.69
N ALA A 88 -1.56 7.72 11.57
CA ALA A 88 -1.13 9.04 11.15
C ALA A 88 -1.42 10.11 12.22
N GLY A 89 -2.62 10.07 12.82
CA GLY A 89 -3.01 11.01 13.87
C GLY A 89 -2.20 10.88 15.17
N VAL A 90 -1.76 9.66 15.52
CA VAL A 90 -1.02 9.40 16.77
C VAL A 90 0.48 9.66 16.61
N GLY A 91 1.07 9.24 15.50
CA GLY A 91 2.53 9.20 15.34
C GLY A 91 3.02 9.63 13.97
N GLY A 92 2.18 10.33 13.18
CA GLY A 92 2.55 10.78 11.84
C GLY A 92 2.94 9.63 10.92
N PRO A 93 3.97 9.78 10.07
CA PRO A 93 4.40 8.74 9.13
C PRO A 93 4.78 7.41 9.81
N ILE A 94 5.43 7.48 10.98
CA ILE A 94 5.80 6.28 11.75
C ILE A 94 4.54 5.59 12.26
N GLY A 95 3.56 6.36 12.70
CA GLY A 95 2.27 5.84 13.15
C GLY A 95 1.48 5.16 12.02
N VAL A 96 1.57 5.63 10.78
CA VAL A 96 0.98 4.93 9.61
C VAL A 96 1.61 3.55 9.43
N LEU A 97 2.94 3.48 9.47
CA LEU A 97 3.70 2.24 9.27
C LEU A 97 3.41 1.20 10.36
N LEU A 98 3.30 1.65 11.61
CA LEU A 98 3.04 0.77 12.75
C LEU A 98 1.55 0.52 12.99
N GLY A 99 0.68 1.44 12.59
CA GLY A 99 -0.76 1.36 12.84
C GLY A 99 -1.39 0.14 12.19
N VAL A 100 -1.03 -0.14 10.93
CA VAL A 100 -1.52 -1.32 10.20
C VAL A 100 -1.15 -2.64 10.89
N PRO A 101 0.13 -2.96 11.14
CA PRO A 101 0.49 -4.23 11.78
C PRO A 101 -0.09 -4.36 13.19
N VAL A 102 -0.15 -3.29 13.97
CA VAL A 102 -0.79 -3.32 15.31
C VAL A 102 -2.28 -3.64 15.19
N ALA A 103 -2.99 -2.99 14.28
CA ALA A 103 -4.42 -3.27 14.05
C ALA A 103 -4.65 -4.70 13.57
N THR A 104 -3.78 -5.22 12.71
CA THR A 104 -3.84 -6.62 12.24
C THR A 104 -3.64 -7.61 13.40
N ILE A 105 -2.67 -7.38 14.28
CA ILE A 105 -2.44 -8.23 15.45
C ILE A 105 -3.68 -8.24 16.34
N LEU A 106 -4.22 -7.06 16.67
CA LEU A 106 -5.42 -6.93 17.52
C LEU A 106 -6.63 -7.64 16.89
N PHE A 107 -6.87 -7.40 15.60
CA PHE A 107 -7.96 -8.05 14.88
C PHE A 107 -7.82 -9.58 14.87
N THR A 108 -6.60 -10.08 14.64
CA THR A 108 -6.33 -11.52 14.62
C THR A 108 -6.56 -12.15 16.00
N LEU A 109 -6.16 -11.49 17.08
CA LEU A 109 -6.41 -11.97 18.45
C LEU A 109 -7.91 -12.05 18.75
N VAL A 110 -8.67 -11.00 18.41
CA VAL A 110 -10.13 -10.98 18.62
C VAL A 110 -10.82 -12.04 17.77
N LYS A 111 -10.45 -12.16 16.49
CA LYS A 111 -10.99 -13.16 15.58
C LYS A 111 -10.76 -14.58 16.11
N ASN A 112 -9.55 -14.87 16.59
CA ASN A 112 -9.22 -16.18 17.15
C ASN A 112 -9.98 -16.47 18.45
N ASP A 113 -10.20 -15.47 19.30
CA ASP A 113 -11.01 -15.65 20.52
C ASP A 113 -12.48 -15.96 20.20
N VAL A 114 -13.07 -15.25 19.22
CA VAL A 114 -14.45 -15.49 18.78
C VAL A 114 -14.61 -16.90 18.21
N ILE A 115 -13.72 -17.32 17.31
CA ILE A 115 -13.75 -18.68 16.72
C ILE A 115 -13.66 -19.74 17.82
N ARG A 116 -12.76 -19.56 18.80
CA ARG A 116 -12.60 -20.48 19.94
C ARG A 116 -13.87 -20.59 20.80
N ARG A 117 -14.65 -19.52 20.93
CA ARG A 117 -15.93 -19.53 21.67
C ARG A 117 -17.02 -20.27 20.92
N GLU A 118 -17.11 -20.08 19.60
CA GLU A 118 -18.08 -20.80 18.76
C GLU A 118 -17.82 -22.32 18.75
N GLU A 119 -16.56 -22.74 18.67
CA GLU A 119 -16.20 -24.16 18.74
C GLU A 119 -16.61 -24.80 20.08
N LYS A 120 -16.41 -24.09 21.20
CA LYS A 120 -16.84 -24.57 22.53
C LYS A 120 -18.35 -24.69 22.68
N GLN A 121 -19.14 -23.90 21.95
CA GLN A 121 -20.60 -24.00 21.94
C GLN A 121 -21.11 -25.17 21.10
N LYS A 122 -20.41 -25.55 20.01
CA LYS A 122 -20.80 -26.69 19.17
C LYS A 122 -20.51 -28.06 19.79
N ILE A 123 -19.62 -28.12 20.79
CA ILE A 123 -19.24 -29.36 21.49
C ILE A 123 -20.17 -29.66 22.69
N LYS A 124 -21.00 -28.70 23.11
CA LYS A 124 -22.07 -28.88 24.11
C LYS A 124 -23.39 -29.21 23.45
#